data_AF-A0A2N5VFA6-F1
#
_entry.id   AF-A0A2N5VFA6-F1
#
_cell.length_a   1.000
_cell.length_b   1.000
_cell.length_c   1.000
_cell.angle_alpha   90.00
_cell.angle_beta   90.00
_cell.angle_gamma   90.00
#
_symmetry.space_group_name_H-M   'P 1'
#
loop_
_entity.id
_entity.type
_entity.pdbx_description
1 polymer ?
#
loop_
_entity_poly.entity_id
_entity_poly.type
_entity_poly.pdbx_seq_one_letter_code
_entity_poly.pdbx_strand_id
1 'polypeptide(L)'
;MVPKPDPTDVGWFDNTSASFGIGIIISSRWAHFKLKPLKNTGPTSSIAWLETAAARLGLLMLIQLGFHQFRRFTVWTEKTTTLKVICKPPSHDPLVNAKWATIQEILLTEQVDLHLARVDSANNIAKALYCQPTWCQEQSSSSYTWCKDMKRWFHAWVSR
;
A
#
# COMPACT_ATOMS: atom_id res chain seq x y z
N MET A 1 -14.62 -28.19 -5.68
CA MET A 1 -14.09 -26.84 -5.34
C MET A 1 -12.60 -27.01 -5.08
N VAL A 2 -11.73 -26.28 -5.78
CA VAL A 2 -10.28 -26.30 -5.51
C VAL A 2 -10.03 -25.49 -4.23
N PRO A 3 -9.28 -26.01 -3.24
CA PRO A 3 -8.96 -25.26 -2.03
C PRO A 3 -8.16 -24.01 -2.40
N LYS A 4 -8.52 -22.84 -1.86
CA LYS A 4 -7.65 -21.67 -1.97
C LYS A 4 -6.35 -21.96 -1.21
N PRO A 5 -5.17 -21.69 -1.77
CA PRO A 5 -3.93 -21.87 -1.05
C PRO A 5 -3.91 -20.97 0.20
N ASP A 6 -3.24 -21.45 1.24
CA ASP A 6 -3.04 -20.68 2.46
C ASP A 6 -2.26 -19.40 2.13
N PRO A 7 -2.65 -18.25 2.72
CA PRO A 7 -2.00 -17.00 2.44
C PRO A 7 -0.56 -16.99 2.99
N THR A 8 0.38 -16.63 2.14
CA THR A 8 1.79 -16.41 2.50
C THR A 8 1.94 -15.06 3.18
N ASP A 9 2.43 -15.06 4.41
CA ASP A 9 2.82 -13.83 5.07
C ASP A 9 4.23 -13.42 4.64
N VAL A 10 4.33 -12.27 3.96
CA VAL A 10 5.60 -11.67 3.53
C VAL A 10 5.99 -10.48 4.41
N GLY A 11 5.27 -10.26 5.52
CA GLY A 11 5.43 -9.08 6.36
C GLY A 11 4.95 -7.81 5.68
N TRP A 12 3.88 -7.87 4.88
CA TRP A 12 3.28 -6.67 4.31
C TRP A 12 2.41 -5.99 5.37
N PHE A 13 2.88 -4.85 5.90
CA PHE A 13 2.12 -3.94 6.74
C PHE A 13 1.88 -2.60 6.03
N ASP A 14 0.64 -2.12 6.05
CA ASP A 14 0.32 -0.77 5.62
C ASP A 14 -0.24 0.08 6.76
N ASN A 15 -0.08 1.39 6.61
CA ASN A 15 -0.80 2.35 7.40
C ASN A 15 -1.06 3.61 6.56
N THR A 16 -2.05 4.38 6.95
CA THR A 16 -2.42 5.65 6.30
C THR A 16 -2.90 6.66 7.32
N SER A 17 -2.57 7.93 7.07
CA SER A 17 -3.07 9.05 7.86
C SER A 17 -3.27 10.28 6.97
N ALA A 18 -4.40 10.97 7.13
CA ALA A 18 -4.67 12.22 6.42
C ALA A 18 -3.70 13.35 6.79
N SER A 19 -3.09 13.32 7.98
CA SER A 19 -2.14 14.35 8.44
C SER A 19 -0.68 14.07 8.04
N PHE A 20 -0.34 12.82 7.72
CA PHE A 20 1.05 12.42 7.43
C PHE A 20 1.22 11.82 6.03
N GLY A 21 0.34 10.91 5.63
CA GLY A 21 0.37 10.23 4.33
C GLY A 21 0.36 8.70 4.44
N ILE A 22 1.17 8.03 3.61
CA ILE A 22 1.15 6.58 3.40
C ILE A 22 2.47 5.96 3.86
N GLY A 23 2.42 4.83 4.54
CA GLY A 23 3.58 4.07 5.02
C GLY A 23 3.35 2.59 4.72
N ILE A 24 4.33 1.95 4.09
CA ILE A 24 4.24 0.56 3.64
C ILE A 24 5.55 -0.14 4.00
N ILE A 25 5.45 -1.32 4.58
CA ILE A 25 6.55 -2.25 4.85
C ILE A 25 6.20 -3.56 4.17
N ILE A 26 7.14 -4.16 3.44
CA ILE A 26 7.05 -5.51 2.87
C ILE A 26 8.39 -6.20 3.09
N SER A 27 8.39 -7.31 3.81
CA SER A 27 9.61 -8.01 4.23
C SER A 27 10.56 -7.04 4.95
N SER A 28 11.81 -6.94 4.52
CA SER A 28 12.81 -6.01 5.07
C SER A 28 12.81 -4.62 4.41
N ARG A 29 11.89 -4.34 3.48
CA ARG A 29 11.85 -3.09 2.72
C ARG A 29 10.67 -2.22 3.13
N TRP A 30 10.83 -0.91 3.03
CA TRP A 30 9.78 0.05 3.38
C TRP A 30 9.76 1.25 2.44
N ALA A 31 8.61 1.91 2.39
CA ALA A 31 8.41 3.16 1.68
C ALA A 31 7.47 4.06 2.48
N HIS A 32 7.73 5.37 2.45
CA HIS A 32 6.89 6.38 3.07
C HIS A 32 6.62 7.53 2.10
N PHE A 33 5.37 8.01 2.08
CA PHE A 33 4.92 9.06 1.17
C PHE A 33 4.23 10.14 1.98
N LYS A 34 4.85 11.32 2.04
CA LYS A 34 4.26 12.49 2.67
C LYS A 34 3.29 13.17 1.72
N LEU A 35 2.08 13.46 2.18
CA LEU A 35 1.13 14.25 1.40
C LEU A 35 1.64 15.69 1.30
N LYS A 36 1.68 16.23 0.08
CA LYS A 36 1.84 17.67 -0.09
C LYS A 36 0.53 18.34 0.30
N PRO A 37 0.54 19.43 1.08
CA PRO A 37 -0.66 20.20 1.34
C PRO A 37 -1.26 20.63 0.00
N LEU A 38 -2.49 20.19 -0.29
CA LEU A 38 -3.22 20.66 -1.47
C LEU A 38 -3.45 22.15 -1.28
N LYS A 39 -2.84 22.99 -2.12
CA LYS A 39 -3.21 24.40 -2.23
C LYS A 39 -4.59 24.46 -2.87
N ASN A 40 -5.66 24.35 -2.08
CA ASN A 40 -7.05 24.72 -2.38
C ASN A 40 -7.69 24.26 -3.71
N THR A 41 -7.15 23.26 -4.42
CA THR A 41 -7.70 22.81 -5.71
C THR A 41 -7.95 21.30 -5.72
N GLY A 42 -9.06 20.87 -5.12
CA GLY A 42 -9.58 19.51 -5.27
C GLY A 42 -10.04 18.88 -3.95
N PRO A 43 -10.85 17.82 -4.01
CA PRO A 43 -11.29 17.10 -2.81
C PRO A 43 -10.05 16.66 -2.02
N THR A 44 -9.97 17.08 -0.76
CA THR A 44 -9.03 16.51 0.21
C THR A 44 -9.06 15.00 0.07
N SER A 45 -7.93 14.38 -0.27
CA SER A 45 -7.85 12.93 -0.48
C SER A 45 -8.47 12.24 0.73
N SER A 46 -9.64 11.63 0.53
CA SER A 46 -10.35 10.95 1.60
C SER A 46 -9.44 9.85 2.19
N ILE A 47 -9.63 9.51 3.46
CA ILE A 47 -8.88 8.40 4.08
C ILE A 47 -9.01 7.12 3.22
N ALA A 48 -10.19 6.88 2.63
CA ALA A 48 -10.43 5.79 1.69
C ALA A 48 -9.55 5.87 0.42
N TRP A 49 -9.32 7.07 -0.11
CA TRP A 49 -8.39 7.25 -1.24
C TRP A 49 -6.95 6.93 -0.83
N LEU A 50 -6.52 7.37 0.37
CA LEU A 50 -5.17 7.09 0.87
C LEU A 50 -4.94 5.60 1.08
N GLU A 51 -5.92 4.91 1.66
CA GLU A 51 -5.91 3.46 1.81
C GLU A 51 -5.82 2.75 0.47
N THR A 52 -6.64 3.17 -0.50
CA THR A 52 -6.61 2.59 -1.85
C THR A 52 -5.27 2.85 -2.54
N ALA A 53 -4.70 4.03 -2.36
CA ALA A 53 -3.36 4.36 -2.86
C ALA A 53 -2.28 3.51 -2.17
N ALA A 54 -2.38 3.28 -0.87
CA ALA A 54 -1.47 2.43 -0.11
C ALA A 54 -1.50 0.98 -0.61
N ALA A 55 -2.70 0.42 -0.82
CA ALA A 55 -2.86 -0.92 -1.38
C ALA A 55 -2.22 -1.05 -2.77
N ARG A 56 -2.42 -0.06 -3.65
CA ARG A 56 -1.80 -0.06 -4.98
C ARG A 56 -0.27 0.04 -4.90
N LEU A 57 0.26 0.92 -4.06
CA LEU A 57 1.70 1.09 -3.89
C LEU A 57 2.35 -0.17 -3.29
N GLY A 58 1.70 -0.80 -2.32
CA GLY A 58 2.16 -2.04 -1.73
C GLY A 58 2.12 -3.20 -2.73
N LEU A 59 1.09 -3.29 -3.56
CA LEU A 59 1.02 -4.28 -4.65
C LEU A 59 2.16 -4.09 -5.65
N LEU A 60 2.41 -2.86 -6.10
CA LEU A 60 3.54 -2.56 -7.00
C LEU A 60 4.89 -2.87 -6.35
N MET A 61 5.05 -2.58 -5.07
CA MET A 61 6.27 -2.91 -4.32
C MET A 61 6.45 -4.42 -4.19
N LEU A 62 5.39 -5.17 -3.87
CA LEU A 62 5.38 -6.63 -3.81
C LEU A 62 5.85 -7.24 -5.14
N ILE A 63 5.24 -6.80 -6.24
CA ILE A 63 5.59 -7.15 -7.62
C ILE A 63 7.08 -6.87 -7.89
N GLN A 64 7.53 -5.67 -7.58
CA GLN A 64 8.91 -5.26 -7.79
C GLN A 64 9.94 -6.06 -6.97
N LEU A 65 9.52 -6.61 -5.82
CA LEU A 65 10.34 -7.48 -5.00
C LEU A 65 10.44 -8.92 -5.55
N GLY A 66 9.75 -9.21 -6.66
CA GLY A 66 9.71 -10.54 -7.26
C GLY A 66 8.69 -11.48 -6.62
N PHE A 67 7.82 -10.96 -5.74
CA PHE A 67 6.70 -11.72 -5.20
C PHE A 67 5.56 -11.73 -6.21
N HIS A 68 5.61 -12.72 -7.10
CA HIS A 68 4.64 -12.95 -8.18
C HIS A 68 4.34 -14.44 -8.30
N GLN A 69 3.33 -14.79 -9.11
CA GLN A 69 2.88 -16.15 -9.44
C GLN A 69 1.91 -16.76 -8.43
N PHE A 70 0.64 -16.91 -8.83
CA PHE A 70 -0.43 -17.74 -8.22
C PHE A 70 -0.40 -17.87 -6.69
N ARG A 71 0.01 -16.80 -6.00
CA ARG A 71 0.21 -16.78 -4.56
C ARG A 71 -0.80 -15.84 -3.96
N ARG A 72 -1.28 -16.27 -2.82
CA ARG A 72 -2.14 -15.48 -1.96
C ARG A 72 -1.25 -14.86 -0.89
N PHE A 73 -1.25 -13.53 -0.74
CA PHE A 73 -0.39 -12.85 0.23
C PHE A 73 -1.20 -12.20 1.34
N THR A 74 -0.69 -12.24 2.57
CA THR A 74 -1.30 -11.55 3.71
C THR A 74 -0.90 -10.07 3.70
N VAL A 75 -1.91 -9.19 3.76
CA VAL A 75 -1.75 -7.75 3.98
C VAL A 75 -2.29 -7.40 5.35
N TRP A 76 -1.41 -6.98 6.25
CA TRP A 76 -1.76 -6.55 7.60
C TRP A 76 -2.12 -5.07 7.61
N THR A 77 -3.37 -4.78 7.96
CA THR A 77 -3.88 -3.40 8.04
C THR A 77 -4.68 -3.15 9.31
N GLU A 78 -4.53 -1.95 9.86
CA GLU A 78 -5.36 -1.47 10.98
C GLU A 78 -6.75 -1.02 10.49
N LYS A 79 -6.86 -0.65 9.21
CA LYS A 79 -8.01 0.09 8.71
C LYS A 79 -9.10 -0.83 8.19
N THR A 80 -10.26 -0.74 8.81
CA THR A 80 -11.46 -1.48 8.41
C THR A 80 -12.04 -1.05 7.06
N THR A 81 -11.61 0.11 6.55
CA THR A 81 -12.15 0.66 5.31
C THR A 81 -11.48 0.03 4.09
N THR A 82 -10.18 -0.23 4.12
CA THR A 82 -9.49 -1.12 3.17
C THR A 82 -10.15 -2.51 3.14
N LEU A 83 -10.45 -3.08 4.31
CA LEU A 83 -11.20 -4.35 4.42
C LEU A 83 -12.59 -4.27 3.76
N LYS A 84 -13.27 -3.13 3.86
CA LYS A 84 -14.59 -2.92 3.27
C LYS A 84 -14.54 -2.71 1.76
N VAL A 85 -13.57 -1.95 1.23
CA VAL A 85 -13.47 -1.69 -0.22
C VAL A 85 -13.11 -2.96 -0.99
N ILE A 86 -12.30 -3.84 -0.41
CA ILE A 86 -11.92 -5.11 -1.02
C ILE A 86 -13.07 -6.14 -0.95
N CYS A 87 -13.94 -6.04 0.07
CA CYS A 87 -14.99 -7.03 0.34
C CYS A 87 -16.44 -6.57 0.05
N LYS A 88 -16.68 -5.34 -0.45
CA LYS A 88 -18.04 -4.80 -0.69
C LYS A 88 -18.19 -4.06 -2.04
N PRO A 89 -19.44 -3.83 -2.52
CA PRO A 89 -19.75 -3.14 -3.78
C PRO A 89 -19.05 -1.78 -3.95
N PRO A 90 -18.96 -1.27 -5.20
CA PRO A 90 -18.25 -0.04 -5.53
C PRO A 90 -18.60 1.11 -4.57
N SER A 91 -17.57 1.87 -4.18
CA SER A 91 -17.70 3.07 -3.35
C SER A 91 -18.58 4.12 -4.05
N HIS A 92 -19.19 5.03 -3.30
CA HIS A 92 -19.83 6.22 -3.89
C HIS A 92 -18.82 7.19 -4.50
N ASP A 93 -17.52 7.02 -4.24
CA ASP A 93 -16.43 7.83 -4.77
C ASP A 93 -15.89 7.23 -6.09
N PRO A 94 -16.11 7.89 -7.25
CA PRO A 94 -15.64 7.41 -8.54
C PRO A 94 -14.11 7.29 -8.65
N LEU A 95 -13.35 8.15 -7.93
CA LEU A 95 -11.89 8.12 -7.95
C LEU A 95 -11.35 6.91 -7.22
N VAL A 96 -11.99 6.53 -6.11
CA VAL A 96 -11.67 5.29 -5.38
C VAL A 96 -11.97 4.07 -6.27
N ASN A 97 -13.12 4.06 -6.94
CA ASN A 97 -13.51 2.97 -7.83
C ASN A 97 -12.56 2.80 -9.02
N ALA A 98 -12.15 3.89 -9.66
CA ALA A 98 -11.20 3.85 -10.76
C ALA A 98 -9.85 3.26 -10.33
N LYS A 99 -9.34 3.66 -9.16
CA LYS A 99 -8.11 3.10 -8.59
C LYS A 99 -8.25 1.64 -8.22
N TRP A 100 -9.43 1.26 -7.71
CA TRP A 100 -9.73 -0.12 -7.38
C TRP A 100 -9.78 -1.00 -8.62
N ALA A 101 -10.40 -0.53 -9.71
CA ALA A 101 -10.39 -1.22 -11.00
C ALA A 101 -8.96 -1.48 -11.50
N THR A 102 -8.06 -0.48 -11.38
CA THR A 102 -6.65 -0.68 -11.72
C THR A 102 -5.96 -1.70 -10.82
N ILE A 103 -6.26 -1.73 -9.50
CA ILE A 103 -5.70 -2.74 -8.60
C ILE A 103 -6.17 -4.14 -9.02
N GLN A 104 -7.47 -4.30 -9.31
CA GLN A 104 -8.04 -5.56 -9.77
C GLN A 104 -7.39 -6.06 -11.06
N GLU A 105 -7.17 -5.17 -12.03
CA GLU A 105 -6.45 -5.49 -13.26
C GLU A 105 -5.04 -6.04 -12.97
N ILE A 106 -4.27 -5.35 -12.12
CA ILE A 106 -2.91 -5.79 -11.75
C ILE A 106 -2.95 -7.16 -11.05
N LEU A 107 -3.89 -7.37 -10.12
CA LEU A 107 -4.03 -8.64 -9.42
C LEU A 107 -4.32 -9.80 -10.39
N LEU A 108 -5.17 -9.58 -11.39
CA LEU A 108 -5.47 -10.56 -12.42
C LEU A 108 -4.27 -10.80 -13.36
N THR A 109 -3.62 -9.74 -13.83
CA THR A 109 -2.46 -9.83 -14.73
C THR A 109 -1.28 -10.54 -14.09
N GLU A 110 -0.96 -10.20 -12.84
CA GLU A 110 0.16 -10.78 -12.09
C GLU A 110 -0.21 -12.09 -11.38
N GLN A 111 -1.49 -12.48 -11.45
CA GLN A 111 -2.05 -13.69 -10.85
C GLN A 111 -1.78 -13.75 -9.34
N VAL A 112 -2.01 -12.61 -8.68
CA VAL A 112 -1.81 -12.40 -7.25
C VAL A 112 -3.16 -12.31 -6.57
N ASP A 113 -3.33 -13.01 -5.45
CA ASP A 113 -4.48 -12.84 -4.55
C ASP A 113 -4.02 -12.15 -3.26
N LEU A 114 -4.87 -11.28 -2.71
CA LEU A 114 -4.59 -10.60 -1.45
C LEU A 114 -5.56 -11.10 -0.38
N HIS A 115 -4.99 -11.65 0.68
CA HIS A 115 -5.70 -11.95 1.92
C HIS A 115 -5.47 -10.79 2.89
N LEU A 116 -6.54 -10.13 3.30
CA LEU A 116 -6.43 -9.06 4.28
C LEU A 116 -6.53 -9.63 5.70
N ALA A 117 -5.59 -9.24 6.55
CA ALA A 117 -5.60 -9.53 7.96
C ALA A 117 -5.65 -8.22 8.76
N ARG A 118 -6.47 -8.22 9.82
CA ARG A 118 -6.56 -7.07 10.72
C ARG A 118 -5.43 -7.13 11.75
N VAL A 119 -4.77 -6.00 11.97
CA VAL A 119 -3.81 -5.81 13.06
C VAL A 119 -4.21 -4.63 13.93
N ASP A 120 -3.97 -4.71 15.23
CA ASP A 120 -4.20 -3.59 16.15
C ASP A 120 -3.19 -2.45 15.92
N SER A 121 -3.61 -1.21 16.16
CA SER A 121 -2.75 -0.02 15.93
C SER A 121 -1.42 -0.07 16.69
N ALA A 122 -1.43 -0.65 17.90
CA ALA A 122 -0.23 -0.80 18.72
C ALA A 122 0.77 -1.79 18.12
N ASN A 123 0.28 -2.75 17.33
CA ASN A 123 1.08 -3.81 16.70
C ASN A 123 1.37 -3.53 15.23
N ASN A 124 0.79 -2.48 14.65
CA ASN A 124 1.06 -2.08 13.27
C ASN A 124 2.41 -1.38 13.16
N ILE A 125 3.45 -2.14 12.80
CA ILE A 125 4.82 -1.64 12.66
C ILE A 125 4.97 -0.54 11.60
N ALA A 126 4.08 -0.46 10.59
CA ALA A 126 4.10 0.62 9.60
C ALA A 126 3.77 1.99 10.22
N LYS A 127 3.19 2.02 11.43
CA LYS A 127 3.00 3.26 12.21
C LYS A 127 4.32 3.94 12.58
N ALA A 128 5.40 3.18 12.78
CA ALA A 128 6.71 3.74 13.09
C ALA A 128 7.28 4.60 11.93
N LEU A 129 6.79 4.42 10.69
CA LEU A 129 7.20 5.23 9.54
C LEU A 129 6.73 6.70 9.62
N TYR A 130 5.79 7.01 10.53
CA TYR A 130 5.34 8.40 10.79
C TYR A 130 5.91 8.96 12.08
N CYS A 131 6.17 8.11 13.06
CA CYS A 131 6.63 8.49 14.39
C CYS A 131 8.15 8.38 14.46
N GLN A 132 8.90 9.43 14.12
CA GLN A 132 10.34 9.50 14.50
C GLN A 132 10.76 10.93 14.82
N PRO A 133 11.35 11.14 16.03
CA PRO A 133 12.49 12.05 16.16
C PRO A 133 13.86 11.36 16.39
N THR A 134 13.99 10.05 16.69
CA THR A 134 15.26 9.55 17.28
C THR A 134 15.85 8.18 16.87
N TRP A 135 15.30 7.40 15.95
CA TRP A 135 15.88 6.09 15.54
C TRP A 135 16.52 6.03 14.14
N CYS A 136 16.74 7.17 13.48
CA CYS A 136 17.40 7.18 12.17
C CYS A 136 18.77 7.86 12.23
N GLN A 137 19.71 7.27 12.96
CA GLN A 137 21.07 7.21 12.45
C GLN A 137 21.21 5.86 11.73
N GLU A 138 21.28 5.96 10.40
CA GLU A 138 22.06 5.10 9.51
C GLU A 138 22.17 3.62 9.91
N GLN A 139 21.22 2.81 9.45
CA GLN A 139 21.56 1.47 8.96
C GLN A 139 21.26 1.42 7.47
N SER A 140 22.19 1.97 6.70
CA SER A 140 22.44 1.47 5.37
C SER A 140 22.94 0.02 5.50
N SER A 141 22.12 -0.95 5.12
CA SER A 141 22.68 -2.19 4.57
C SER A 141 22.21 -2.31 3.13
N SER A 142 23.19 -2.10 2.24
CA SER A 142 23.16 -2.31 0.78
C SER A 142 22.22 -1.42 -0.04
N SER A 143 22.82 -0.36 -0.60
CA SER A 143 22.65 0.11 -1.98
C SER A 143 21.28 -0.14 -2.65
N TYR A 144 20.43 0.89 -2.75
CA TYR A 144 19.23 0.80 -3.58
C TYR A 144 19.05 2.03 -4.48
N THR A 145 19.20 1.75 -5.78
CA THR A 145 18.74 2.49 -6.96
C THR A 145 17.21 2.80 -6.96
N TRP A 146 16.45 2.22 -6.03
CA TRP A 146 14.99 2.24 -6.00
C TRP A 146 14.35 3.61 -5.73
N CYS A 147 14.97 4.48 -4.92
CA CYS A 147 14.39 5.81 -4.66
C CYS A 147 14.32 6.69 -5.94
N LYS A 148 15.21 6.46 -6.91
CA LYS A 148 15.19 7.16 -8.22
C LYS A 148 14.17 6.54 -9.18
N ASP A 149 14.10 5.21 -9.25
CA ASP A 149 13.16 4.52 -10.15
C ASP A 149 11.70 4.67 -9.71
N MET A 150 11.45 4.66 -8.40
CA MET A 150 10.11 4.92 -7.86
C MET A 150 9.70 6.39 -8.03
N LYS A 151 10.64 7.35 -7.97
CA LYS A 151 10.37 8.77 -8.32
C LYS A 151 10.00 8.93 -9.79
N ARG A 152 10.70 8.25 -10.70
CA ARG A 152 10.42 8.28 -12.15
C ARG A 152 9.02 7.73 -12.46
N TRP A 153 8.63 6.65 -11.77
CA TRP A 153 7.28 6.08 -11.87
C TRP A 153 6.21 6.93 -11.17
N PHE A 154 6.50 7.51 -10.02
CA PHE A 154 5.57 8.42 -9.32
C PHE A 154 5.25 9.64 -10.19
N HIS A 155 6.24 10.19 -10.91
CA HIS A 155 6.02 11.25 -11.89
C HIS A 155 5.20 10.79 -13.10
N ALA A 156 5.44 9.58 -13.62
CA ALA A 156 4.60 8.99 -14.68
C ALA A 156 3.15 8.69 -14.19
N TRP A 157 2.97 8.48 -12.89
CA TRP A 157 1.71 8.17 -12.21
C TRP A 157 0.86 9.41 -11.88
N VAL A 158 1.46 10.56 -11.55
CA VAL A 158 0.72 11.83 -11.35
C VAL A 158 0.28 12.44 -12.69
N SER A 159 0.94 12.09 -13.79
CA SER A 159 0.75 12.73 -15.10
C SER A 159 -0.23 11.99 -16.03
N ARG A 160 -1.00 11.01 -15.51
CA ARG A 160 -2.02 10.25 -16.25
C ARG A 160 -3.35 10.26 -15.51
#